data_AF-A0A954IEF4-F1
#
_entry.id   AF-A0A954IEF4-F1
#
_cell.length_a   1.000
_cell.length_b   1.000
_cell.length_c   1.000
_cell.angle_alpha   90.00
_cell.angle_beta   90.00
_cell.angle_gamma   90.00
#
_symmetry.space_group_name_H-M   'P 1'
#
loop_
_entity.id
_entity.type
_entity.pdbx_description
1 polymer ?
#
loop_
_entity_poly.entity_id
_entity_poly.type
_entity_poly.pdbx_seq_one_letter_code
_entity_poly.pdbx_strand_id
1 'polypeptide(L)'
;MDAADVTRQLEGDAYCEAAEVLEMISMSPEDRAFYEARMKFLHDEEGRLIAAREAGMAAGRNEGREEGLVAGREAGIAAGRKEGMARGAIVGKIQTLSEFLGDGVPDVTELQTCSSGELDILVAQLRERFGSRGK
;
A
#
# COMPACT_ATOMS: atom_id res chain seq x y z
N MET A 1 16.72 -48.85 34.62
CA MET A 1 17.45 -47.70 34.06
C MET A 1 16.43 -46.60 33.95
N ASP A 2 16.53 -45.60 34.81
CA ASP A 2 15.61 -44.47 34.82
C ASP A 2 16.05 -43.41 33.80
N ALA A 3 15.19 -42.41 33.52
CA ALA A 3 15.50 -41.36 32.56
C ALA A 3 16.77 -40.57 32.98
N ALA A 4 16.98 -40.38 34.28
CA ALA A 4 18.15 -39.70 34.83
C ALA A 4 19.45 -40.51 34.65
N ASP A 5 19.38 -41.84 34.66
CA ASP A 5 20.48 -42.74 34.35
C ASP A 5 20.88 -42.60 32.88
N VAL A 6 19.91 -42.51 31.97
CA VAL A 6 20.16 -42.33 30.51
C VAL A 6 20.89 -41.02 30.25
N THR A 7 20.42 -39.90 30.82
CA THR A 7 21.03 -38.58 30.60
C THR A 7 22.40 -38.45 31.26
N ARG A 8 22.60 -39.07 32.42
CA ARG A 8 23.89 -39.05 33.14
C ARG A 8 24.95 -39.89 32.44
N GLN A 9 24.55 -40.98 31.78
CA GLN A 9 25.47 -41.99 31.27
C GLN A 9 25.78 -41.82 29.78
N LEU A 10 24.96 -41.05 29.05
CA LEU A 10 25.10 -40.80 27.61
C LEU A 10 25.12 -39.29 27.35
N GLU A 11 26.32 -38.71 27.29
CA GLU A 11 26.50 -37.29 26.98
C GLU A 11 26.28 -37.04 25.47
N GLY A 12 25.14 -36.42 25.12
CA GLY A 12 24.84 -35.93 23.77
C GLY A 12 23.38 -35.54 23.58
N ASP A 13 23.10 -34.49 22.79
CA ASP A 13 21.74 -33.95 22.56
C ASP A 13 20.72 -35.02 22.10
N ALA A 14 21.16 -36.03 21.36
CA ALA A 14 20.33 -37.14 20.90
C ALA A 14 19.80 -38.04 22.04
N TYR A 15 20.46 -38.06 23.19
CA TYR A 15 20.08 -38.88 24.35
C TYR A 15 19.18 -38.14 25.34
N CYS A 16 19.14 -36.81 25.26
CA CYS A 16 18.18 -35.98 26.00
C CYS A 16 16.75 -36.24 25.50
N GLU A 17 16.55 -36.25 24.18
CA GLU A 17 15.25 -36.54 23.57
C GLU A 17 14.78 -37.97 23.90
N ALA A 18 15.70 -38.94 23.86
CA ALA A 18 15.40 -40.32 24.23
C ALA A 18 15.03 -40.47 25.72
N ALA A 19 15.66 -39.71 26.62
CA ALA A 19 15.37 -39.70 28.05
C ALA A 19 13.99 -39.10 28.35
N GLU A 20 13.62 -37.99 27.69
CA GLU A 20 12.29 -37.36 27.81
C GLU A 20 11.18 -38.31 27.33
N VAL A 21 11.40 -39.01 26.22
CA VAL A 21 10.46 -40.02 25.70
C VAL A 21 10.34 -41.21 26.65
N LEU A 22 11.44 -41.66 27.26
CA LEU A 22 11.45 -42.73 28.26
C LEU A 22 10.71 -42.33 29.54
N GLU A 23 10.90 -41.10 30.01
CA GLU A 23 10.21 -40.55 31.17
C GLU A 23 8.70 -40.50 30.92
N MET A 24 8.27 -40.01 29.75
CA MET A 24 6.88 -40.02 29.30
C MET A 24 6.27 -41.43 29.22
N ILE A 25 7.00 -42.41 28.69
CA ILE A 25 6.54 -43.81 28.58
C ILE A 25 6.49 -44.51 29.95
N SER A 26 7.33 -44.09 30.89
CA SER A 26 7.39 -44.65 32.25
C SER A 26 6.26 -44.17 33.18
N MET A 27 5.48 -43.16 32.76
CA MET A 27 4.32 -42.67 33.50
C MET A 27 3.13 -43.66 33.46
N SER A 28 2.18 -43.51 34.39
CA SER A 28 0.94 -44.28 34.35
C SER A 28 0.11 -43.92 33.10
N PRO A 29 -0.75 -44.82 32.60
CA PRO A 29 -1.63 -44.53 31.48
C PRO A 29 -2.53 -43.29 31.69
N GLU A 30 -2.94 -43.04 32.94
CA GLU A 30 -3.72 -41.85 33.31
C GLU A 30 -2.87 -40.58 33.24
N ASP A 31 -1.66 -40.59 33.80
CA ASP A 31 -0.75 -39.44 33.77
C ASP A 31 -0.36 -39.05 32.35
N ARG A 32 -0.10 -40.05 31.49
CA ARG A 32 0.17 -39.83 30.07
C ARG A 32 -1.03 -39.18 29.36
N ALA A 33 -2.25 -39.63 29.64
CA ALA A 33 -3.45 -39.04 29.05
C ALA A 33 -3.66 -37.58 29.49
N PHE A 34 -3.39 -37.25 30.76
CA PHE A 34 -3.41 -35.87 31.24
C PHE A 34 -2.34 -35.00 30.57
N TYR A 35 -1.13 -35.55 30.40
CA TYR A 35 -0.04 -34.87 29.70
C TYR A 35 -0.38 -34.59 28.23
N GLU A 36 -0.85 -35.60 27.50
CA GLU A 36 -1.27 -35.46 26.10
C GLU A 36 -2.41 -34.45 25.94
N ALA A 37 -3.42 -34.49 26.82
CA ALA A 37 -4.53 -33.53 26.80
C ALA A 37 -4.06 -32.09 27.05
N ARG A 38 -3.13 -31.89 27.99
CA ARG A 38 -2.52 -30.58 28.25
C ARG A 38 -1.72 -30.09 27.04
N MET A 39 -0.88 -30.95 26.45
CA MET A 39 -0.08 -30.59 25.28
C MET A 39 -0.97 -30.23 24.09
N LYS A 40 -2.03 -31.01 23.85
CA LYS A 40 -3.02 -30.70 22.82
C LYS A 40 -3.66 -29.33 23.05
N PHE A 41 -4.09 -29.04 24.28
CA PHE A 41 -4.68 -27.74 24.62
C PHE A 41 -3.71 -26.58 24.34
N LEU A 42 -2.43 -26.73 24.72
CA LEU A 42 -1.42 -25.71 24.48
C LEU A 42 -1.17 -25.48 22.98
N HIS A 43 -1.07 -26.54 22.19
CA HIS A 43 -0.91 -26.44 20.73
C HIS A 43 -2.15 -25.84 20.05
N ASP A 44 -3.36 -26.20 20.49
CA ASP A 44 -4.61 -25.64 19.96
C ASP A 44 -4.70 -24.13 20.27
N GLU A 45 -4.28 -23.71 21.48
CA GLU A 45 -4.23 -22.30 21.87
C GLU A 45 -3.19 -21.53 21.07
N GLU A 46 -1.98 -22.07 20.94
CA GLU A 46 -0.91 -21.48 20.14
C GLU A 46 -1.33 -21.33 18.66
N GLY A 47 -1.92 -22.39 18.09
CA GLY A 47 -2.44 -22.37 16.72
C GLY A 47 -3.51 -21.29 16.53
N ARG A 48 -4.40 -21.10 17.51
CA ARG A 48 -5.41 -20.03 17.47
C ARG A 48 -4.78 -18.65 17.47
N LEU A 49 -3.76 -18.42 18.31
CA LEU A 49 -3.06 -17.13 18.40
C LEU A 49 -2.29 -16.82 17.11
N ILE A 50 -1.61 -17.82 16.53
CA ILE A 50 -0.92 -17.68 15.23
C ILE A 50 -1.94 -17.33 14.14
N ALA A 51 -3.03 -18.08 14.02
CA ALA A 51 -4.06 -17.83 13.02
C ALA A 51 -4.69 -16.44 13.17
N ALA A 52 -4.97 -15.99 14.39
CA ALA A 52 -5.49 -14.66 14.64
C ALA A 52 -4.50 -13.56 14.22
N ARG A 53 -3.20 -13.74 14.50
CA ARG A 53 -2.14 -12.81 14.09
C ARG A 53 -2.02 -12.75 12.58
N GLU A 54 -2.03 -13.90 11.89
CA GLU A 54 -1.95 -13.98 10.43
C GLU A 54 -3.16 -13.32 9.77
N ALA A 55 -4.37 -13.59 10.28
CA ALA A 55 -5.60 -12.96 9.81
C ALA A 55 -5.55 -11.44 9.99
N GLY A 56 -5.08 -10.95 11.14
CA GLY A 56 -4.90 -9.51 11.39
C GLY A 56 -3.89 -8.87 10.43
N MET A 57 -2.75 -9.52 10.18
CA MET A 57 -1.77 -9.03 9.21
C MET A 57 -2.29 -9.05 7.77
N ALA A 58 -3.08 -10.06 7.40
CA ALA A 58 -3.72 -10.13 6.09
C ALA A 58 -4.77 -9.03 5.92
N ALA A 59 -5.63 -8.83 6.92
CA ALA A 59 -6.64 -7.78 6.93
C ALA A 59 -6.00 -6.39 6.81
N GLY A 60 -5.00 -6.07 7.65
CA GLY A 60 -4.33 -4.77 7.61
C GLY A 60 -3.60 -4.50 6.29
N ARG A 61 -3.02 -5.52 5.64
CA ARG A 61 -2.43 -5.37 4.30
C ARG A 61 -3.49 -5.09 3.23
N ASN A 62 -4.64 -5.76 3.32
CA ASN A 62 -5.73 -5.57 2.36
C ASN A 62 -6.35 -4.18 2.53
N GLU A 63 -6.67 -3.78 3.75
CA GLU A 63 -7.22 -2.46 4.09
C GLU A 63 -6.26 -1.35 3.64
N GLY A 64 -4.99 -1.41 4.04
CA GLY A 64 -4.01 -0.39 3.63
C GLY A 64 -3.80 -0.31 2.11
N ARG A 65 -3.93 -1.43 1.38
CA ARG A 65 -3.90 -1.43 -0.09
C ARG A 65 -5.15 -0.77 -0.67
N GLU A 66 -6.32 -1.08 -0.15
CA GLU A 66 -7.59 -0.52 -0.62
C GLU A 66 -7.65 0.99 -0.36
N GLU A 67 -7.34 1.42 0.86
CA GLU A 67 -7.25 2.84 1.22
C GLU A 67 -6.25 3.58 0.34
N GLY A 68 -5.05 3.01 0.13
CA GLY A 68 -4.03 3.62 -0.73
C GLY A 68 -4.49 3.77 -2.18
N LEU A 69 -5.23 2.80 -2.73
CA LEU A 69 -5.79 2.87 -4.07
C LEU A 69 -6.88 3.94 -4.18
N VAL A 70 -7.79 4.01 -3.20
CA VAL A 70 -8.86 5.01 -3.17
C VAL A 70 -8.26 6.42 -3.05
N ALA A 71 -7.41 6.65 -2.06
CA ALA A 71 -6.78 7.94 -1.84
C ALA A 71 -5.94 8.38 -3.05
N GLY A 72 -5.15 7.47 -3.64
CA GLY A 72 -4.36 7.75 -4.83
C GLY A 72 -5.21 8.12 -6.04
N ARG A 73 -6.34 7.41 -6.26
CA ARG A 73 -7.28 7.71 -7.35
C ARG A 73 -7.95 9.06 -7.16
N GLU A 74 -8.44 9.35 -5.95
CA GLU A 74 -9.09 10.63 -5.65
C GLU A 74 -8.13 11.80 -5.80
N ALA A 75 -6.92 11.69 -5.26
CA ALA A 75 -5.87 12.69 -5.41
C ALA A 75 -5.51 12.92 -6.88
N GLY A 76 -5.37 11.86 -7.68
CA GLY A 76 -5.08 11.95 -9.11
C GLY A 76 -6.20 12.66 -9.89
N ILE A 77 -7.47 12.32 -9.63
CA ILE A 77 -8.63 12.97 -10.26
C ILE A 77 -8.69 14.46 -9.87
N ALA A 78 -8.49 14.78 -8.59
CA ALA A 78 -8.52 16.15 -8.10
C ALA A 78 -7.39 16.99 -8.72
N ALA A 79 -6.16 16.46 -8.77
CA ALA A 79 -5.02 17.12 -9.40
C ALA A 79 -5.26 17.35 -10.89
N GLY A 80 -5.68 16.31 -11.63
CA GLY A 80 -5.95 16.41 -13.06
C GLY A 80 -7.08 17.39 -13.40
N ARG A 81 -8.16 17.44 -12.58
CA ARG A 81 -9.22 18.45 -12.75
C ARG A 81 -8.69 19.87 -12.53
N LYS A 82 -7.90 20.09 -11.47
CA LYS A 82 -7.35 21.41 -11.17
C LYS A 82 -6.42 21.89 -12.28
N GLU A 83 -5.53 21.03 -12.76
CA GLU A 83 -4.62 21.33 -13.86
C GLU A 83 -5.39 21.59 -15.17
N GLY A 84 -6.36 20.74 -15.50
CA GLY A 84 -7.20 20.90 -16.68
C GLY A 84 -8.02 22.19 -16.67
N MET A 85 -8.58 22.59 -15.52
CA MET A 85 -9.28 23.86 -15.36
C MET A 85 -8.34 25.06 -15.53
N ALA A 86 -7.17 25.04 -14.88
CA ALA A 86 -6.20 26.12 -14.98
C ALA A 86 -5.72 26.30 -16.44
N ARG A 87 -5.42 25.19 -17.11
CA ARG A 87 -5.01 25.20 -18.51
C ARG A 87 -6.14 25.65 -19.44
N GLY A 88 -7.35 25.15 -19.25
CA GLY A 88 -8.53 25.56 -20.03
C GLY A 88 -8.81 27.07 -19.90
N ALA A 89 -8.59 27.65 -18.72
CA ALA A 89 -8.71 29.09 -18.53
C ALA A 89 -7.66 29.90 -19.30
N ILE A 90 -6.44 29.38 -19.47
CA ILE A 90 -5.39 30.03 -20.29
C ILE A 90 -5.74 29.92 -21.77
N VAL A 91 -6.11 28.71 -22.24
CA VAL A 91 -6.57 28.48 -23.63
C VAL A 91 -7.73 29.39 -23.98
N GLY A 92 -8.74 29.50 -23.11
CA GLY A 92 -9.87 30.40 -23.32
C GLY A 92 -9.45 31.87 -23.43
N LYS A 93 -8.51 32.33 -22.59
CA LYS A 93 -7.96 33.69 -22.70
C LYS A 93 -7.27 33.93 -24.04
N ILE A 94 -6.51 32.96 -24.53
CA ILE A 94 -5.84 33.04 -25.84
C ILE A 94 -6.89 33.20 -26.94
N GLN A 95 -7.89 32.32 -26.97
CA GLN A 95 -8.95 32.36 -27.98
C GLN A 95 -9.71 33.68 -27.98
N THR A 96 -10.14 34.15 -26.81
CA THR A 96 -10.84 35.43 -26.67
C THR A 96 -9.97 36.62 -27.12
N LEU A 97 -8.67 36.65 -26.77
CA LEU A 97 -7.79 37.72 -27.21
C LEU A 97 -7.54 37.69 -28.72
N SER A 98 -7.35 36.50 -29.30
CA SER A 98 -7.18 36.34 -30.75
C SER A 98 -8.43 36.74 -31.53
N GLU A 99 -9.62 36.40 -31.01
CA GLU A 99 -10.91 36.85 -31.56
C GLU A 99 -11.00 38.37 -31.59
N PHE A 100 -10.71 39.04 -30.47
CA PHE A 100 -10.74 40.50 -30.41
C PHE A 100 -9.68 41.16 -31.30
N LEU A 101 -8.55 40.50 -31.55
CA LEU A 101 -7.54 40.95 -32.49
C LEU A 101 -7.90 40.66 -33.96
N GLY A 102 -8.88 39.81 -34.23
CA GLY A 102 -9.25 39.40 -35.57
C GLY A 102 -8.23 38.47 -36.25
N ASP A 103 -7.34 37.84 -35.47
CA ASP A 103 -6.29 36.94 -35.95
C ASP A 103 -6.83 35.52 -36.26
N GLY A 104 -8.12 35.28 -36.02
CA GLY A 104 -8.75 33.96 -36.10
C GLY A 104 -8.60 33.17 -34.80
N VAL A 105 -9.55 32.30 -34.50
CA VAL A 105 -9.55 31.51 -33.26
C VAL A 105 -8.56 30.35 -33.41
N PRO A 106 -7.49 30.29 -32.60
CA PRO A 106 -6.57 29.17 -32.63
C PRO A 106 -7.27 27.89 -32.19
N ASP A 107 -6.91 26.78 -32.83
CA ASP A 107 -7.52 25.49 -32.55
C ASP A 107 -7.14 24.99 -31.15
N VAL A 108 -8.12 24.45 -30.43
CA VAL A 108 -7.95 23.97 -29.06
C VAL A 108 -6.99 22.78 -29.03
N THR A 109 -7.01 21.94 -30.06
CA THR A 109 -6.17 20.72 -30.06
C THR A 109 -4.69 21.05 -30.18
N GLU A 110 -4.35 22.10 -30.96
CA GLU A 110 -2.99 22.60 -31.09
C GLU A 110 -2.50 23.18 -29.75
N LEU A 111 -3.31 24.01 -29.09
CA LEU A 111 -2.98 24.60 -27.78
C LEU A 111 -2.89 23.56 -26.65
N GLN A 112 -3.54 22.41 -26.81
CA GLN A 112 -3.43 21.26 -25.91
C GLN A 112 -2.10 20.50 -26.03
N THR A 113 -1.35 20.68 -27.12
CA THR A 113 -0.01 20.10 -27.28
C THR A 113 1.09 21.00 -26.72
N CYS A 114 0.85 22.30 -26.60
CA CYS A 114 1.80 23.26 -26.05
C CYS A 114 2.06 23.03 -24.56
N SER A 115 3.26 23.35 -24.09
CA SER A 115 3.56 23.41 -22.66
C SER A 115 2.84 24.59 -21.98
N SER A 116 2.71 24.53 -20.65
CA SER A 116 2.14 25.64 -19.87
C SER A 116 2.89 26.95 -20.08
N GLY A 117 4.24 26.90 -20.14
CA GLY A 117 5.07 28.08 -20.36
C GLY A 117 4.89 28.72 -21.74
N GLU A 118 4.71 27.91 -22.79
CA GLU A 118 4.42 28.42 -24.13
C GLU A 118 3.07 29.15 -24.19
N LEU A 119 2.04 28.60 -23.52
CA LEU A 119 0.73 29.23 -23.44
C LEU A 119 0.79 30.57 -22.68
N ASP A 120 1.56 30.65 -21.60
CA ASP A 120 1.74 31.89 -20.84
C ASP A 120 2.45 32.98 -21.67
N ILE A 121 3.48 32.59 -22.44
CA ILE A 121 4.17 33.50 -23.36
C ILE A 121 3.20 34.01 -24.43
N LEU A 122 2.39 33.12 -25.01
CA LEU A 122 1.41 33.49 -26.04
C LEU A 122 0.36 34.47 -25.50
N VAL A 123 -0.14 34.26 -24.28
CA VAL A 123 -1.05 35.20 -23.61
C VAL A 123 -0.38 36.57 -23.43
N ALA A 124 0.89 36.62 -23.03
CA ALA A 124 1.61 37.88 -22.85
C ALA A 124 1.73 38.66 -24.17
N GLN A 125 2.10 37.97 -25.25
CA GLN A 125 2.23 38.57 -26.59
C GLN A 125 0.89 39.12 -27.10
N LEU A 126 -0.20 38.37 -26.94
CA LEU A 126 -1.54 38.80 -27.36
C LEU A 126 -2.02 40.02 -26.56
N ARG A 127 -1.75 40.05 -25.25
CA ARG A 127 -2.08 41.21 -24.40
C ARG A 127 -1.33 42.47 -24.81
N GLU A 128 -0.05 42.37 -25.12
CA GLU A 128 0.76 43.50 -25.57
C GLU A 128 0.23 44.06 -26.90
N ARG A 129 -0.06 43.18 -27.87
CA ARG A 129 -0.67 43.56 -29.16
C ARG A 129 -2.06 44.19 -29.00
N PHE A 130 -2.86 43.70 -28.07
CA PHE A 130 -4.17 44.29 -27.78
C PHE A 130 -4.04 45.70 -27.18
N GLY A 131 -3.09 45.90 -26.27
CA GLY A 131 -2.82 47.21 -25.64
C GLY A 131 -2.24 48.25 -26.60
N SER A 132 -1.44 47.85 -27.59
CA SER A 132 -0.88 48.76 -28.59
C SER A 132 -1.88 49.22 -29.65
N ARG A 133 -2.96 48.45 -29.87
CA ARG A 133 -4.03 48.78 -30.83
C ARG A 133 -5.04 49.80 -30.30
N GLY A 134 -5.11 49.98 -28.98
CA GLY A 134 -5.99 50.94 -28.30
C GLY A 134 -5.35 52.31 -28.00
N LYS A 135 -4.10 52.53 -28.41
CA LYS A 135 -3.42 53.83 -28.36
C LYS A 135 -3.39 54.48 -29.73
#